data_AF-A0AAD6NF35-F1
#
_entry.id   AF-A0AAD6NF35-F1
#
_cell.length_a   1.000
_cell.length_b   1.000
_cell.length_c   1.000
_cell.angle_alpha   90.00
_cell.angle_beta   90.00
_cell.angle_gamma   90.00
#
_symmetry.space_group_name_H-M   'P 1'
#
loop_
_entity.id
_entity.type
_entity.pdbx_description
1 polymer ?
#
loop_
_entity_poly.entity_id
_entity_poly.type
_entity_poly.pdbx_seq_one_letter_code
_entity_poly.pdbx_strand_id
1 'polypeptide(L)'
;MSASAAPIPLDQFAQVLIELEVPQLHEESSRLELSIYHLERSNVTLAEYPDDEDCKEAIQYNVGVIEQQKQRVGLIRLELGRRGVNLEHAGSSDIAAPTATAATSGSEAQSGEASAGGGSQQPPAAPENESTTNGHVAEEEAGIYL
;
A
#
# COMPACT_ATOMS: atom_id res chain seq x y z
N MET A 1 27.13 -17.69 2.49
CA MET A 1 26.04 -16.81 2.96
C MET A 1 24.75 -17.61 2.88
N SER A 2 23.92 -17.51 3.92
CA SER A 2 22.89 -18.49 4.31
C SER A 2 21.78 -18.72 3.28
N ALA A 3 21.46 -20.01 3.12
CA ALA A 3 20.32 -20.66 2.49
C ALA A 3 19.21 -19.76 1.93
N SER A 4 19.11 -19.72 0.60
CA SER A 4 17.84 -19.50 -0.12
C SER A 4 16.85 -20.57 0.33
N ALA A 5 16.02 -20.25 1.33
CA ALA A 5 14.83 -21.03 1.60
C ALA A 5 13.95 -20.89 0.35
N ALA A 6 13.91 -21.94 -0.47
CA ALA A 6 13.11 -21.95 -1.69
C ALA A 6 11.70 -21.45 -1.33
N PRO A 7 11.16 -20.46 -2.07
CA PRO A 7 9.82 -19.96 -1.80
C PRO A 7 8.83 -21.12 -1.79
N ILE A 8 7.93 -21.15 -0.81
CA ILE A 8 6.91 -22.20 -0.70
C ILE A 8 6.16 -22.28 -2.05
N PRO A 9 6.04 -23.48 -2.66
CA PRO A 9 5.36 -23.63 -3.94
C PRO A 9 3.88 -23.24 -3.81
N LEU A 10 3.31 -22.75 -4.91
CA LEU A 10 1.94 -22.20 -4.93
C LEU A 10 0.90 -23.22 -4.44
N ASP A 11 1.08 -24.50 -4.75
CA ASP A 11 0.15 -25.56 -4.34
C ASP A 11 0.12 -25.74 -2.82
N GLN A 12 1.28 -25.69 -2.17
CA GLN A 12 1.37 -25.74 -0.71
C GLN A 12 0.79 -24.47 -0.08
N PHE A 13 1.04 -23.32 -0.68
CA PHE A 13 0.45 -22.06 -0.23
C PHE A 13 -1.09 -22.12 -0.29
N ALA A 14 -1.67 -22.63 -1.38
CA ALA A 14 -3.12 -22.77 -1.53
C ALA A 14 -3.75 -23.68 -0.47
N GLN A 15 -3.07 -24.77 -0.06
CA GLN A 15 -3.55 -25.64 1.01
C GLN A 15 -3.62 -24.91 2.34
N VAL A 16 -2.59 -24.13 2.67
CA VAL A 16 -2.54 -23.33 3.90
C VAL A 16 -3.67 -22.31 3.95
N LEU A 17 -4.01 -21.66 2.82
CA LEU A 17 -5.10 -20.67 2.77
C LEU A 17 -6.47 -21.22 3.21
N ILE A 18 -6.73 -22.52 3.03
CA ILE A 18 -7.99 -23.15 3.44
C ILE A 18 -8.13 -23.16 4.97
N GLU A 19 -7.00 -23.24 5.69
CA GLU A 19 -6.96 -23.32 7.14
C GLU A 19 -6.93 -21.94 7.83
N LEU A 20 -6.54 -20.88 7.12
CA LEU A 20 -6.49 -19.51 7.67
C LEU A 20 -7.89 -18.94 7.87
N GLU A 21 -8.06 -18.08 8.87
CA GLU A 21 -9.28 -17.29 9.06
C GLU A 21 -9.33 -16.07 8.11
N VAL A 22 -10.53 -15.54 7.85
CA VAL A 22 -10.72 -14.34 7.00
C VAL A 22 -9.84 -13.13 7.39
N PRO A 23 -9.73 -12.71 8.66
CA PRO A 23 -8.83 -11.61 9.03
C PRO A 23 -7.37 -11.90 8.67
N GLN A 24 -6.90 -13.14 8.88
CA GLN A 24 -5.54 -13.56 8.54
C GLN A 24 -5.29 -13.53 7.03
N LEU A 25 -6.31 -13.89 6.22
CA LEU A 25 -6.23 -13.77 4.76
C LEU A 25 -6.05 -12.31 4.31
N HIS A 26 -6.72 -11.35 4.97
CA HIS A 26 -6.54 -9.92 4.68
C HIS A 26 -5.15 -9.41 5.09
N GLU A 27 -4.65 -9.85 6.24
CA GLU A 27 -3.29 -9.53 6.70
C GLU A 27 -2.24 -10.04 5.72
N GLU A 28 -2.33 -11.30 5.29
CA GLU A 28 -1.41 -11.87 4.31
C GLU A 28 -1.55 -11.21 2.93
N SER A 29 -2.76 -10.86 2.49
CA SER A 29 -2.96 -10.09 1.25
C SER A 29 -2.23 -8.74 1.32
N SER A 30 -2.43 -8.00 2.41
CA SER A 30 -1.83 -6.67 2.60
C SER A 30 -0.31 -6.74 2.67
N ARG A 31 0.21 -7.75 3.36
CA ARG A 31 1.65 -8.01 3.45
C ARG A 31 2.27 -8.28 2.08
N LEU A 32 1.64 -9.14 1.28
CA LEU A 32 2.12 -9.45 -0.08
C LEU A 32 2.05 -8.23 -1.00
N GLU A 33 0.96 -7.46 -0.93
CA GLU A 33 0.82 -6.22 -1.70
C GLU A 33 1.89 -5.18 -1.33
N LEU A 34 2.22 -5.05 -0.04
CA LEU A 34 3.30 -4.19 0.41
C LEU A 34 4.67 -4.68 -0.07
N SER A 35 4.93 -5.98 -0.04
CA SER A 35 6.18 -6.53 -0.57
C SER A 35 6.30 -6.31 -2.08
N ILE A 36 5.20 -6.44 -2.85
CA ILE A 36 5.18 -6.10 -4.27
C ILE A 36 5.51 -4.62 -4.47
N TYR A 37 4.88 -3.73 -3.71
CA TYR A 37 5.15 -2.29 -3.76
C TYR A 37 6.64 -1.97 -3.55
N HIS A 38 7.27 -2.61 -2.55
CA HIS A 38 8.70 -2.39 -2.29
C HIS A 38 9.60 -2.93 -3.40
N LEU A 39 9.28 -4.09 -3.99
CA LEU A 39 10.04 -4.64 -5.11
C LEU A 39 9.90 -3.78 -6.37
N GLU A 40 8.70 -3.31 -6.68
CA GLU A 40 8.44 -2.42 -7.81
C GLU A 40 9.20 -1.10 -7.63
N ARG A 41 9.18 -0.53 -6.42
CA ARG A 41 9.96 0.67 -6.09
C ARG A 41 11.47 0.43 -6.21
N SER A 42 11.97 -0.71 -5.73
CA SER A 42 13.39 -1.08 -5.88
C SER A 42 13.79 -1.18 -7.34
N ASN A 43 12.93 -1.76 -8.19
CA ASN A 43 13.21 -1.88 -9.62
C ASN A 43 13.29 -0.52 -10.31
N VAL A 44 12.47 0.46 -9.90
CA VAL A 44 12.57 1.84 -10.41
C VAL A 44 13.94 2.43 -10.07
N THR A 45 14.41 2.27 -8.84
CA THR A 45 15.74 2.76 -8.43
C THR A 45 16.87 2.05 -9.16
N LEU A 46 16.80 0.72 -9.32
CA LEU A 46 17.82 -0.04 -10.05
C LEU A 46 17.87 0.33 -11.54
N ALA A 47 16.73 0.71 -12.13
CA ALA A 47 16.65 1.14 -13.52
C ALA A 47 17.38 2.47 -13.81
N GLU A 48 17.79 3.21 -12.78
CA GLU A 48 18.65 4.40 -12.92
C GLU A 48 20.08 4.05 -13.35
N TYR A 49 20.48 2.76 -13.25
CA TYR A 49 21.82 2.27 -13.57
C TYR A 49 21.78 1.21 -14.70
N PRO A 50 21.40 1.60 -15.93
CA PRO A 50 21.18 0.66 -17.04
C PRO A 50 22.45 0.01 -17.60
N ASP A 51 23.64 0.48 -17.22
CA ASP A 51 24.92 -0.09 -17.65
C ASP A 51 25.50 -1.09 -16.64
N ASP A 52 24.87 -1.23 -15.47
CA ASP A 52 25.28 -2.16 -14.42
C ASP A 52 24.55 -3.52 -14.61
N GLU A 53 25.32 -4.57 -14.86
CA GLU A 53 24.79 -5.93 -15.07
C GLU A 53 24.18 -6.50 -13.79
N ASP A 54 24.73 -6.20 -12.61
CA ASP A 54 24.18 -6.67 -11.33
C ASP A 54 22.80 -6.04 -11.10
N CYS A 55 22.62 -4.77 -11.48
CA CYS A 55 21.33 -4.10 -11.42
C CYS A 55 20.31 -4.74 -12.38
N LYS A 56 20.72 -5.15 -13.58
CA LYS A 56 19.84 -5.86 -14.54
C LYS A 56 19.41 -7.23 -14.02
N GLU A 57 20.35 -8.00 -13.49
CA GLU A 57 20.06 -9.32 -12.92
C GLU A 57 19.11 -9.20 -11.72
N ALA A 58 19.34 -8.22 -10.84
CA ALA A 58 18.47 -7.95 -9.70
C ALA A 58 17.05 -7.59 -10.13
N ILE A 59 16.88 -6.75 -11.16
CA ILE A 59 15.56 -6.42 -11.71
C ILE A 59 14.87 -7.69 -12.25
N GLN A 60 15.57 -8.50 -13.04
CA GLN A 60 15.00 -9.74 -13.61
C GLN A 60 14.55 -10.71 -12.52
N TYR A 61 15.38 -10.89 -11.48
CA TYR A 61 15.03 -11.71 -10.33
C TYR A 61 13.79 -11.16 -9.61
N ASN A 62 13.76 -9.85 -9.33
CA ASN A 62 12.63 -9.21 -8.66
C ASN A 62 11.33 -9.34 -9.45
N VAL A 63 11.38 -9.26 -10.80
CA VAL A 63 10.20 -9.47 -11.66
C VAL A 63 9.60 -10.86 -11.44
N GLY A 64 10.42 -11.92 -11.42
CA GLY A 64 9.94 -13.28 -11.13
C GLY A 64 9.32 -13.40 -9.72
N VAL A 65 9.92 -12.74 -8.72
CA VAL A 65 9.36 -12.70 -7.36
C VAL A 65 8.03 -11.96 -7.33
N ILE A 66 7.91 -10.81 -8.00
CA ILE A 66 6.67 -10.03 -8.10
C ILE A 66 5.56 -10.87 -8.73
N GLU A 67 5.84 -11.57 -9.84
CA GLU A 67 4.86 -12.45 -10.50
C GLU A 67 4.36 -13.55 -9.55
N GLN A 68 5.28 -14.21 -8.84
CA GLN A 68 4.90 -15.23 -7.86
C GLN A 68 4.05 -14.65 -6.73
N GLN A 69 4.38 -13.46 -6.22
CA GLN A 69 3.58 -12.81 -5.19
C GLN A 69 2.19 -12.39 -5.70
N LYS A 70 2.09 -11.89 -6.93
CA LYS A 70 0.80 -11.59 -7.59
C LYS A 70 -0.07 -12.83 -7.73
N GLN A 71 0.52 -13.98 -8.07
CA GLN A 71 -0.19 -15.27 -8.09
C GLN A 71 -0.72 -15.66 -6.71
N ARG A 72 0.09 -15.50 -5.66
CA ARG A 72 -0.33 -15.75 -4.26
C ARG A 72 -1.49 -14.83 -3.84
N VAL A 73 -1.42 -13.54 -4.14
CA VAL A 73 -2.53 -12.60 -3.91
C VAL A 73 -3.79 -13.07 -4.65
N GLY A 74 -3.65 -13.52 -5.91
CA GLY A 74 -4.75 -14.09 -6.68
C GLY A 74 -5.43 -15.28 -5.99
N LEU A 75 -4.64 -16.19 -5.39
CA LEU A 75 -5.17 -17.32 -4.63
C LEU A 75 -5.92 -16.88 -3.37
N ILE A 76 -5.41 -15.88 -2.65
CA ILE A 76 -6.10 -15.30 -1.48
C ILE A 76 -7.43 -14.69 -1.89
N ARG A 77 -7.45 -13.92 -2.98
CA ARG A 77 -8.69 -13.30 -3.50
C ARG A 77 -9.73 -14.34 -3.91
N LEU A 78 -9.29 -15.43 -4.53
CA LEU A 78 -10.17 -16.55 -4.87
C LEU A 78 -10.77 -17.20 -3.62
N GLU A 79 -9.97 -17.41 -2.58
CA GLU A 79 -10.43 -18.01 -1.32
C GLU A 79 -11.38 -17.08 -0.55
N LEU A 80 -11.08 -15.78 -0.51
CA LEU A 80 -12.00 -14.78 0.05
C LEU A 80 -13.35 -14.78 -0.70
N GLY A 81 -13.33 -14.85 -2.04
CA GLY A 81 -14.53 -14.98 -2.85
C GLY A 81 -15.32 -16.28 -2.57
N ARG A 82 -14.65 -17.41 -2.36
CA ARG A 82 -15.29 -18.69 -1.96
C ARG A 82 -16.01 -18.58 -0.62
N ARG A 83 -15.49 -17.76 0.30
CA ARG A 83 -16.08 -17.50 1.62
C ARG A 83 -17.15 -16.42 1.60
N GLY A 84 -17.50 -15.90 0.42
CA GLY A 84 -18.52 -14.86 0.24
C GLY A 84 -18.04 -13.45 0.61
N VAL A 85 -16.74 -13.24 0.79
CA VAL A 85 -16.16 -11.91 1.00
C VAL A 85 -16.00 -11.26 -0.36
N ASN A 86 -16.87 -10.30 -0.66
CA ASN A 86 -16.80 -9.53 -1.89
C ASN A 86 -15.78 -8.39 -1.73
N LEU A 87 -14.67 -8.46 -2.47
CA LEU A 87 -13.63 -7.43 -2.45
C LEU A 87 -14.05 -6.12 -3.14
N GLU A 88 -15.05 -6.14 -4.03
CA GLU A 88 -15.52 -4.93 -4.74
C GLU A 88 -16.28 -3.96 -3.81
N HIS A 89 -16.88 -4.49 -2.74
CA HIS A 89 -17.63 -3.70 -1.76
C HIS A 89 -16.77 -3.01 -0.70
N ALA A 90 -15.49 -3.37 -0.56
CA ALA A 90 -14.58 -2.74 0.40
C ALA A 90 -14.15 -1.31 -0.01
N GLY A 91 -14.41 -0.92 -1.25
CA GLY A 91 -14.14 0.43 -1.78
C GLY A 91 -15.37 1.33 -1.94
N SER A 92 -16.58 0.82 -1.68
CA SER A 92 -17.81 1.59 -1.77
C SER A 92 -18.55 1.52 -0.45
N SER A 93 -18.41 2.57 0.35
CA SER A 93 -19.40 2.86 1.39
C SER A 93 -20.77 2.90 0.74
N ASP A 94 -21.54 1.84 0.93
CA ASP A 94 -22.96 1.79 0.65
C ASP A 94 -23.65 2.86 1.50
N ILE A 95 -23.77 4.06 0.94
CA ILE A 95 -24.85 4.97 1.30
C ILE A 95 -26.09 4.31 0.71
N ALA A 96 -26.76 3.52 1.54
CA ALA A 96 -28.01 2.84 1.21
C ALA A 96 -28.95 3.81 0.48
N ALA A 97 -29.22 3.52 -0.79
CA ALA A 97 -30.27 4.19 -1.54
C ALA A 97 -31.62 3.78 -0.94
N PRO A 98 -32.46 4.71 -0.42
CA PRO A 98 -33.83 4.39 -0.11
C PRO A 98 -34.63 4.35 -1.42
N THR A 99 -34.99 3.15 -1.85
CA THR A 99 -36.01 2.95 -2.87
C THR A 99 -37.42 3.29 -2.35
N ALA A 100 -38.19 3.89 -3.26
CA ALA A 100 -39.65 4.14 -3.26
C ALA A 100 -40.08 5.46 -2.57
N THR A 101 -40.95 6.31 -3.13
CA THR A 101 -42.06 6.11 -4.06
C THR A 101 -42.44 7.47 -4.71
N ALA A 102 -42.99 7.41 -5.92
CA ALA A 102 -43.43 8.56 -6.73
C ALA A 102 -44.37 9.56 -6.03
N ALA A 103 -44.14 10.86 -6.24
CA ALA A 103 -45.14 11.93 -6.14
C ALA A 103 -44.76 13.15 -7.02
N THR A 104 -45.41 13.24 -8.18
CA THR A 104 -46.11 14.41 -8.74
C THR A 104 -45.64 15.85 -8.43
N SER A 105 -45.31 16.54 -9.54
CA SER A 105 -45.57 17.95 -9.91
C SER A 105 -44.96 19.14 -9.14
N GLY A 106 -44.21 19.94 -9.90
CA GLY A 106 -44.59 21.34 -10.17
C GLY A 106 -43.64 22.43 -9.65
N SER A 107 -43.17 23.27 -10.60
CA SER A 107 -42.78 24.69 -10.47
C SER A 107 -41.70 25.08 -9.44
N GLU A 108 -40.87 26.11 -9.57
CA GLU A 108 -40.62 27.15 -10.57
C GLU A 108 -39.28 27.79 -10.16
N ALA A 109 -38.59 28.43 -11.12
CA ALA A 109 -37.38 29.20 -10.89
C ALA A 109 -37.65 30.45 -10.03
N GLN A 110 -36.72 30.81 -9.15
CA GLN A 110 -36.46 32.22 -8.86
C GLN A 110 -35.04 32.47 -8.34
N SER A 111 -34.34 33.31 -9.09
CA SER A 111 -33.10 34.02 -8.77
C SER A 111 -33.31 35.03 -7.64
N GLY A 112 -32.31 35.18 -6.76
CA GLY A 112 -32.25 36.21 -5.74
C GLY A 112 -30.80 36.54 -5.40
N GLU A 113 -30.45 37.80 -5.63
CA GLU A 113 -29.12 38.40 -5.60
C GLU A 113 -28.73 38.96 -4.21
N ALA A 114 -27.44 39.28 -4.09
CA ALA A 114 -26.79 40.20 -3.13
C ALA A 114 -26.36 39.67 -1.74
N SER A 115 -25.05 39.77 -1.44
CA SER A 115 -24.52 40.93 -0.69
C SER A 115 -23.11 40.68 -0.10
N ALA A 116 -22.16 41.48 -0.60
CA ALA A 116 -21.01 42.15 0.03
C ALA A 116 -20.59 41.86 1.50
N GLY A 117 -19.25 41.85 1.68
CA GLY A 117 -18.51 42.09 2.94
C GLY A 117 -17.46 41.00 3.16
N GLY A 118 -16.14 41.20 3.01
CA GLY A 118 -15.31 42.31 3.48
C GLY A 118 -14.66 41.90 4.81
N GLY A 119 -13.36 41.58 4.83
CA GLY A 119 -12.65 41.33 6.10
C GLY A 119 -11.38 40.49 6.01
N SER A 120 -10.26 41.18 5.85
CA SER A 120 -8.89 40.70 6.02
C SER A 120 -8.63 40.12 7.42
N GLN A 121 -7.77 39.09 7.51
CA GLN A 121 -6.73 38.84 8.55
C GLN A 121 -6.22 37.39 8.40
N GLN A 122 -5.10 37.18 7.71
CA GLN A 122 -3.74 36.97 8.25
C GLN A 122 -3.54 35.61 8.96
N PRO A 123 -2.58 34.79 8.49
CA PRO A 123 -2.17 33.56 9.16
C PRO A 123 -1.11 33.81 10.25
N PRO A 124 -1.19 33.11 11.39
CA PRO A 124 -0.02 32.77 12.19
C PRO A 124 0.07 31.23 12.32
N ALA A 125 1.18 30.57 12.58
CA ALA A 125 2.59 30.86 12.60
C ALA A 125 3.26 29.48 12.62
N ALA A 126 4.42 29.35 11.97
CA ALA A 126 5.28 28.17 12.11
C ALA A 126 5.82 28.08 13.55
N PRO A 127 5.90 26.88 14.14
CA PRO A 127 6.90 26.61 15.16
C PRO A 127 8.11 25.95 14.51
N GLU A 128 9.14 26.77 14.32
CA GLU A 128 10.53 26.34 14.28
C GLU A 128 10.85 25.72 15.64
N ASN A 129 11.29 24.45 15.65
CA ASN A 129 11.92 23.89 16.84
C ASN A 129 13.25 23.27 16.44
N GLU A 130 14.28 24.05 16.70
CA GLU A 130 15.69 23.72 16.64
C GLU A 130 15.98 22.63 17.70
N SER A 131 16.16 21.38 17.27
CA SER A 131 16.73 20.34 18.13
C SER A 131 18.23 20.28 17.91
N THR A 132 18.89 21.09 18.73
CA THR A 132 20.22 20.94 19.32
C THR A 132 21.07 19.77 18.79
N THR A 133 22.09 20.14 18.01
CA THR A 133 23.34 19.40 17.90
C THR A 133 23.97 19.26 19.28
N ASN A 134 24.13 18.03 19.79
CA ASN A 134 25.22 17.62 20.67
C ASN A 134 25.13 16.11 20.95
N GLY A 135 26.12 15.36 20.49
CA GLY A 135 26.19 13.91 20.71
C GLY A 135 27.34 13.23 19.97
N HIS A 136 28.50 13.85 19.98
CA HIS A 136 29.77 13.25 19.59
C HIS A 136 30.13 12.10 20.56
N VAL A 137 30.09 10.86 20.10
CA VAL A 137 31.10 9.84 20.45
C VAL A 137 31.31 8.98 19.20
N ALA A 138 32.38 9.29 18.48
CA ALA A 138 33.00 8.34 17.56
C ALA A 138 33.76 7.33 18.41
N GLU A 139 33.32 6.07 18.41
CA GLU A 139 34.17 4.97 18.84
C GLU A 139 35.01 4.53 17.63
N GLU A 140 36.17 5.17 17.47
CA GLU A 140 37.25 4.66 16.61
C GLU A 140 38.34 4.04 17.49
N GLU A 141 38.54 2.74 17.23
CA GLU A 141 39.80 1.99 17.24
C GLU A 141 40.87 2.22 18.32
N ALA A 142 41.00 1.20 19.19
CA ALA A 142 42.28 0.60 19.53
C ALA A 142 41.99 -0.91 19.79
N GLY A 143 42.44 -1.88 19.00
CA GLY A 143 43.82 -2.07 18.58
C GLY A 143 44.45 -3.14 19.47
N ILE A 144 44.22 -4.43 19.18
CA ILE A 144 45.13 -5.52 19.54
C ILE A 144 45.16 -6.49 18.35
N TYR A 145 46.18 -6.32 17.51
CA TYR A 145 46.67 -7.32 16.58
C TYR A 145 47.79 -8.10 17.29
N LEU A 146 47.78 -9.43 17.08
CA LEU A 146 48.74 -10.48 17.47
C LEU A 146 48.62 -11.04 18.90
#